data_AF-A0A137Q0K4-F1
#
_entry.id   AF-A0A137Q0K4-F1
#
_cell.length_a   1.000
_cell.length_b   1.000
_cell.length_c   1.000
_cell.angle_alpha   90.00
_cell.angle_beta   90.00
_cell.angle_gamma   90.00
#
_symmetry.space_group_name_H-M   'P 1'
#
loop_
_entity.id
_entity.type
_entity.pdbx_description
1 polymer ?
#
loop_
_entity_poly.entity_id
_entity_poly.type
_entity_poly.pdbx_seq_one_letter_code
_entity_poly.pdbx_strand_id
1 'polypeptide(L)' 'MPSLELTTNVRVPDPKAFTLKLSELGARVLGKPEVYITAQYNYNDTITFAGTHDPASALRG' A
#
# COMPACT_ATOMS: atom_id res chain seq x y z
N MET A 1 7.07 2.39 -14.95
CA MET A 1 6.30 3.04 -13.88
C MET A 1 6.24 2.06 -12.73
N PRO A 2 7.00 2.26 -11.64
CA PRO A 2 6.88 1.42 -10.45
C PRO A 2 5.47 1.51 -9.86
N SER A 3 4.89 0.36 -9.54
CA SER A 3 3.61 0.26 -8.86
C SER A 3 3.82 -0.18 -7.42
N LEU A 4 3.12 0.42 -6.46
CA LEU A 4 3.09 0.02 -5.07
C LEU A 4 1.65 -0.35 -4.72
N GLU A 5 1.38 -1.64 -4.55
CA GLU A 5 0.06 -2.15 -4.20
C GLU A 5 0.08 -2.67 -2.77
N LEU A 6 -0.63 -1.97 -1.88
CA LEU A 6 -0.83 -2.39 -0.50
C LEU A 6 -2.20 -3.05 -0.36
N THR A 7 -2.22 -4.34 0.00
CA THR A 7 -3.44 -5.01 0.45
C THR A 7 -3.38 -5.24 1.96
N THR A 8 -4.41 -4.87 2.72
CA THR A 8 -4.48 -5.08 4.17
C THR A 8 -5.91 -5.35 4.65
N ASN A 9 -6.05 -6.09 5.75
CA ASN A 9 -7.32 -6.27 6.47
C ASN A 9 -7.62 -5.12 7.46
N VAL A 10 -6.77 -4.10 7.52
CA VAL A 10 -6.99 -2.91 8.36
C VAL A 10 -7.61 -1.79 7.51
N ARG A 11 -8.76 -1.26 7.95
CA ARG A 11 -9.37 -0.10 7.29
C ARG A 11 -8.58 1.17 7.59
N VAL A 12 -8.04 1.78 6.55
CA VAL A 12 -7.43 3.11 6.63
C VAL A 12 -8.54 4.18 6.65
N PRO A 13 -8.56 5.11 7.62
CA PRO A 13 -9.60 6.15 7.72
C PRO A 13 -9.69 7.07 6.50
N ASP A 14 -8.55 7.44 5.91
CA ASP A 14 -8.46 8.23 4.66
C ASP A 14 -7.53 7.54 3.65
N PRO A 15 -8.07 6.61 2.83
CA PRO A 15 -7.28 5.89 1.85
C PRO A 15 -6.61 6.79 0.82
N LYS A 16 -7.21 7.95 0.49
CA LYS A 16 -6.67 8.87 -0.53
C LYS A 16 -5.46 9.63 0.00
N ALA A 17 -5.55 10.19 1.21
CA ALA A 17 -4.40 10.83 1.84
C ALA A 17 -3.27 9.83 2.11
N PHE A 18 -3.62 8.58 2.45
CA PHE A 18 -2.65 7.52 2.64
C PHE A 18 -1.92 7.15 1.34
N THR A 19 -2.63 6.92 0.23
CA THR A 19 -1.99 6.55 -1.04
C THR A 19 -1.11 7.67 -1.61
N LEU A 20 -1.45 8.94 -1.38
CA LEU A 20 -0.57 10.07 -1.70
C LEU A 20 0.75 10.01 -0.92
N LYS A 21 0.69 9.80 0.41
CA LYS A 21 1.91 9.64 1.22
C LYS A 21 2.72 8.40 0.83
N LEU A 22 2.06 7.32 0.43
CA LEU A 22 2.72 6.10 -0.05
C LEU A 22 3.44 6.36 -1.39
N SER A 23 2.84 7.16 -2.28
CA SER A 23 3.45 7.61 -3.54
C SER A 23 4.70 8.46 -3.29
N GLU A 24 4.62 9.48 -2.43
CA GLU A 24 5.74 10.32 -2.04
C GLU A 24 6.89 9.49 -1.41
N LEU A 25 6.55 8.53 -0.54
CA LEU A 25 7.52 7.63 0.07
C LEU A 25 8.18 6.72 -0.99
N GLY A 26 7.39 6.16 -1.90
CA GLY A 26 7.86 5.34 -3.01
C GLY A 26 8.85 6.08 -3.91
N ALA A 27 8.53 7.32 -4.27
CA ALA A 27 9.38 8.20 -5.06
C ALA A 27 10.75 8.39 -4.40
N ARG A 28 10.75 8.68 -3.09
CA ARG A 28 11.96 8.87 -2.28
C ARG A 28 12.79 7.59 -2.16
N VAL A 29 12.17 6.46 -1.83
CA VAL A 29 12.88 5.18 -1.61
C VAL A 29 13.46 4.64 -2.91
N LEU A 30 12.74 4.78 -4.03
CA LEU A 30 13.16 4.27 -5.33
C LEU A 30 14.06 5.25 -6.11
N GLY A 31 14.23 6.49 -5.62
CA GLY A 31 14.97 7.54 -6.31
C GLY A 31 14.37 7.89 -7.68
N LYS A 32 13.04 7.81 -7.81
CA LYS A 32 12.30 8.09 -9.05
C LYS A 32 11.37 9.28 -8.85
N PRO A 33 11.15 10.11 -9.88
CA PRO A 33 10.11 11.14 -9.84
C PRO A 33 8.75 10.55 -9.46
N GLU A 34 8.01 11.26 -8.60
CA GLU A 34 6.71 10.81 -8.11
C GLU A 34 5.68 10.59 -9.23
N VAL A 35 5.76 11.38 -10.30
CA VAL A 35 4.94 11.22 -11.51
C VAL A 35 5.01 9.83 -12.14
N TYR A 36 6.03 9.04 -11.82
CA TYR A 36 6.17 7.66 -12.30
C TYR A 36 5.69 6.59 -11.32
N ILE A 37 5.29 6.98 -10.10
CA ILE A 37 4.85 6.08 -9.05
C ILE A 37 3.34 5.94 -9.09
N THR A 38 2.87 4.70 -9.15
CA THR A 38 1.46 4.38 -8.96
C THR A 38 1.29 3.76 -7.59
N ALA A 39 0.51 4.38 -6.70
CA ALA A 39 0.21 3.82 -5.37
C ALA A 39 -1.26 3.38 -5.30
N GLN A 40 -1.50 2.15 -4.85
CA GLN A 40 -2.82 1.57 -4.70
C GLN A 40 -3.00 0.99 -3.29
N TYR A 41 -4.22 1.11 -2.78
CA TYR A 41 -4.63 0.54 -1.49
C TYR A 41 -5.85 -0.35 -1.72
N ASN A 42 -5.79 -1.56 -1.19
CA ASN A 42 -6.82 -2.57 -1.27
C ASN A 42 -7.17 -3.05 0.14
N TYR A 43 -8.40 -2.79 0.57
CA TYR A 43 -8.93 -3.40 1.78
C TYR A 43 -9.41 -4.82 1.46
N ASN A 44 -8.92 -5.81 2.21
CA ASN A 44 -9.37 -7.19 2.13
C ASN A 44 -9.38 -7.83 3.53
N ASP A 45 -10.58 -8.06 4.06
CA ASP A 45 -10.80 -8.66 5.38
C ASP A 45 -10.49 -10.16 5.44
N THR A 46 -10.31 -10.82 4.29
CA THR A 46 -9.98 -12.25 4.19
C THR A 46 -8.49 -12.54 4.24
N ILE A 47 -7.63 -11.53 4.41
CA ILE A 47 -6.18 -11.76 4.57
C ILE A 47 -5.94 -12.63 5.79
N THR A 48 -5.08 -13.63 5.60
CA THR A 48 -4.51 -14.42 6.68
C THR A 48 -2.99 -14.33 6.69
N PHE A 49 -2.41 -14.31 7.89
CA PHE A 49 -0.98 -14.40 8.09
C PHE A 49 -0.70 -15.24 9.33
N ALA A 50 0.26 -16.17 9.22
CA ALA A 50 0.54 -17.17 10.26
C ALA A 50 -0.72 -17.96 10.73
N GLY A 51 -1.69 -18.17 9.85
CA GLY A 51 -2.92 -18.91 10.16
C GLY A 51 -3.98 -18.11 10.94
N THR A 52 -3.83 -16.79 11.07
CA THR A 52 -4.76 -15.91 11.79
C THR A 52 -5.30 -14.80 10.89
N HIS A 53 -6.38 -14.14 11.32
CA HIS A 53 -6.93 -12.91 10.72
C HIS A 53 -6.49 -11.64 11.47
N ASP A 54 -5.43 -11.72 12.27
CA ASP A 54 -4.85 -10.55 12.93
C ASP A 54 -4.39 -9.51 11.89
N PRO A 55 -4.24 -8.23 12.28
CA PRO A 55 -3.81 -7.17 11.38
C PRO A 55 -2.56 -7.55 10.56
N ALA A 56 -2.72 -7.55 9.24
CA ALA A 56 -1.69 -7.97 8.29
C ALA A 56 -1.73 -7.14 7.01
N SER A 57 -0.60 -7.13 6.30
CA SER A 57 -0.45 -6.41 5.04
C SER A 57 0.42 -7.18 4.05
N ALA A 58 0.06 -7.12 2.78
CA ALA A 58 0.88 -7.57 1.66
C ALA A 58 1.22 -6.36 0.77
N LEU A 59 2.51 -6.15 0.52
CA LEU A 59 3.01 -5.12 -0.39
C LEU A 59 3.55 -5.80 -1.65
N ARG A 60 3.14 -5.34 -2.83
CA ARG A 60 3.63 -5.80 -4.13
C ARG A 60 4.12 -4.63 -4.97
N GLY A 61 5.14 -4.85 -5.79
CA GLY A 61 5.64 -3.87 -6.75
C GLY A 61 6.43 -4.45 -7.91
#